data_AF-C8PID2-F1
#
_entry.id   AF-C8PID2-F1
#
_cell.length_a   1.000
_cell.length_b   1.000
_cell.length_c   1.000
_cell.angle_alpha   90.00
_cell.angle_beta   90.00
_cell.angle_gamma   90.00
#
_symmetry.space_group_name_H-M   'P 1'
#
loop_
_entity.id
_entity.type
_entity.pdbx_description
1 polymer ?
#
loop_
_entity_poly.entity_id
_entity_poly.type
_entity_poly.pdbx_seq_one_letter_code
_entity_poly.pdbx_strand_id
1 'polypeptide(L)'
;MIAKIKFPAFMTEYFFSFADVCVTHTDERRSSRGIFFYAEFKKRVNSVAVILPSLSARPTLGGLKKIVMDDSEFSSAFSVYSADAVSAMYALAPAFMRRLLRFRSGAGGPISLSFSGRNVYIFIRTGYDSFEPSVDRSVLSFDPASFIKHELLFFLSIVKSLKLNENIWQD
;
A
#
# COMPACT_ATOMS: atom_id res chain seq x y z
N MET A 1 14.90 7.18 -2.32
CA MET A 1 15.44 7.21 -0.94
C MET A 1 14.69 6.19 -0.09
N ILE A 2 15.34 5.32 0.71
CA ILE A 2 14.64 4.45 1.68
C ILE A 2 14.63 5.16 3.03
N ALA A 3 13.48 5.70 3.42
CA ALA A 3 13.32 6.33 4.72
C ALA A 3 13.00 5.25 5.76
N LYS A 4 13.98 4.90 6.61
CA LYS A 4 13.72 4.15 7.83
C LYS A 4 13.42 5.15 8.95
N ILE A 5 12.15 5.44 9.19
CA ILE A 5 11.75 6.21 10.36
C ILE A 5 11.84 5.29 11.58
N LYS A 6 12.83 5.54 12.45
CA LYS A 6 12.91 4.93 13.77
C LYS A 6 12.10 5.79 14.73
N PHE A 7 10.95 5.30 15.16
CA PHE A 7 10.09 6.00 16.10
C PHE A 7 10.72 6.01 17.52
N PRO A 8 10.41 7.02 18.36
CA PRO A 8 10.92 7.11 19.73
C PRO A 8 10.57 5.88 20.58
N ALA A 9 11.30 5.67 21.68
CA ALA A 9 11.35 4.41 22.45
C ALA A 9 10.03 3.91 23.06
N PHE A 10 8.94 4.69 23.04
CA PHE A 10 7.58 4.26 23.39
C PHE A 10 6.82 3.66 22.19
N MET A 11 7.44 3.67 21.00
CA MET A 11 6.98 3.06 19.75
C MET A 11 7.85 1.85 19.33
N THR A 12 8.37 1.09 20.30
CA THR A 12 9.31 -0.03 20.09
C THR A 12 8.68 -1.35 19.65
N GLU A 13 7.36 -1.47 19.53
CA GLU A 13 6.68 -2.69 19.07
C GLU A 13 6.22 -2.64 17.59
N TYR A 14 6.71 -1.69 16.80
CA TYR A 14 6.17 -1.42 15.47
C TYR A 14 7.23 -1.58 14.37
N PHE A 15 6.99 -2.48 13.42
CA PHE A 15 7.86 -2.65 12.24
C PHE A 15 7.11 -2.34 10.95
N PHE A 16 7.35 -1.13 10.44
CA PHE A 16 6.95 -0.75 9.09
C PHE A 16 8.06 0.07 8.43
N SER A 17 8.03 0.15 7.11
CA SER A 17 8.98 0.94 6.33
C SER A 17 8.30 1.41 5.07
N PHE A 18 8.77 2.54 4.54
CA PHE A 18 8.28 3.05 3.28
C PHE A 18 9.43 3.68 2.49
N ALA A 19 9.23 3.77 1.19
CA ALA A 19 10.17 4.38 0.28
C ALA A 19 9.41 4.97 -0.90
N ASP A 20 9.87 6.12 -1.39
CA ASP A 20 9.51 6.54 -2.74
C ASP A 20 10.19 5.61 -3.76
N VAL A 21 9.42 5.15 -4.74
CA VAL A 21 9.83 4.16 -5.72
C VAL A 21 9.35 4.55 -7.11
N CYS A 22 10.29 4.54 -8.05
CA CYS A 22 10.02 4.56 -9.47
C CYS A 22 10.09 3.13 -10.02
N VAL A 23 8.95 2.60 -10.45
CA VAL A 23 8.84 1.27 -11.06
C VAL A 23 8.88 1.44 -12.58
N THR A 24 9.94 0.95 -13.21
CA THR A 24 10.07 0.92 -14.67
C THR A 24 9.66 -0.46 -15.17
N HIS A 25 8.65 -0.52 -16.04
CA HIS A 25 8.30 -1.77 -16.70
C HIS A 25 9.28 -2.03 -17.85
N THR A 26 9.82 -3.25 -17.95
CA THR A 26 10.82 -3.60 -18.97
C THR A 26 10.26 -3.67 -20.39
N ASP A 27 8.93 -3.80 -20.54
CA ASP A 27 8.25 -4.02 -21.82
C ASP A 27 7.60 -2.75 -22.40
N GLU A 28 7.40 -1.72 -21.57
CA GLU A 28 6.83 -0.44 -21.97
C GLU A 28 7.75 0.65 -21.44
N ARG A 29 8.13 1.66 -22.23
CA ARG A 29 8.88 2.86 -21.78
C ARG A 29 8.09 3.73 -20.76
N ARG A 30 7.26 3.13 -19.92
CA ARG A 30 6.42 3.76 -18.91
C ARG A 30 6.99 3.46 -17.54
N SER A 31 7.43 4.51 -16.86
CA SER A 31 7.71 4.47 -15.43
C SER A 31 6.46 4.87 -14.64
N SER A 32 6.23 4.18 -13.53
CA SER A 32 5.22 4.55 -12.54
C SER A 32 5.94 5.00 -11.28
N ARG A 33 5.66 6.22 -10.83
CA ARG A 33 6.18 6.77 -9.58
C ARG A 33 5.14 6.66 -8.49
N GLY A 34 5.58 6.33 -7.29
CA GLY A 34 4.67 6.09 -6.18
C GLY A 34 5.38 5.65 -4.93
N ILE A 35 4.60 5.53 -3.86
CA ILE A 35 5.14 5.11 -2.60
C ILE A 35 4.98 3.61 -2.43
N PHE A 36 6.08 2.96 -2.06
CA PHE A 36 6.08 1.61 -1.55
C PHE A 36 6.04 1.64 -0.02
N PHE A 37 5.13 0.87 0.55
CA PHE A 37 4.92 0.73 1.97
C PHE A 37 4.95 -0.75 2.34
N TYR A 38 5.55 -1.04 3.48
CA TYR A 38 5.70 -2.37 4.04
C TYR A 38 5.37 -2.33 5.52
N ALA A 39 4.60 -3.31 6.00
CA ALA A 39 4.35 -3.50 7.43
C ALA A 39 4.16 -4.96 7.80
N GLU A 40 4.38 -5.26 9.08
CA GLU A 40 3.94 -6.51 9.65
C GLU A 40 2.40 -6.60 9.68
N PHE A 41 1.88 -7.74 9.23
CA PHE A 41 0.49 -8.14 9.27
C PHE A 41 0.33 -9.18 10.38
N LYS A 42 -0.55 -8.88 11.36
CA LYS A 42 -0.76 -9.73 12.56
C LYS A 42 -1.12 -11.18 12.22
N LYS A 43 -1.80 -11.38 11.10
CA LYS A 43 -2.20 -12.70 10.61
C LYS A 43 -1.11 -13.28 9.72
N ARG A 44 -0.76 -14.55 9.92
CA ARG A 44 0.10 -15.27 8.99
C ARG A 44 -0.72 -15.76 7.80
N VAL A 45 -0.34 -15.33 6.61
CA VAL A 45 -0.90 -15.78 5.34
C VAL A 45 0.03 -16.85 4.77
N ASN A 46 -0.51 -18.06 4.57
CA ASN A 46 0.29 -19.23 4.20
C ASN A 46 0.60 -19.31 2.69
N SER A 47 -0.07 -18.50 1.88
CA SER A 47 0.13 -18.39 0.44
C SER A 47 0.20 -16.94 0.02
N VAL A 48 0.97 -16.64 -1.03
CA VAL A 48 1.04 -15.28 -1.57
C VAL A 48 -0.33 -14.89 -2.10
N ALA A 49 -0.81 -13.71 -1.70
CA ALA A 49 -2.01 -13.10 -2.26
C ALA A 49 -1.66 -11.73 -2.84
N VAL A 50 -1.95 -11.53 -4.12
CA VAL A 50 -1.70 -10.28 -4.85
C VAL A 50 -3.04 -9.64 -5.20
N ILE A 51 -3.20 -8.37 -4.85
CA ILE A 51 -4.41 -7.60 -5.13
C ILE A 51 -4.01 -6.40 -5.97
N LEU A 52 -4.62 -6.28 -7.14
CA LEU A 52 -4.35 -5.21 -8.10
C LEU A 52 -5.63 -4.44 -8.41
N PRO A 53 -5.55 -3.18 -8.83
CA PRO A 53 -6.71 -2.47 -9.37
C PRO A 53 -7.36 -3.27 -10.50
N SER A 54 -8.68 -3.36 -10.55
CA SER A 54 -9.40 -4.24 -11.51
C SER A 54 -9.14 -3.88 -12.98
N LEU A 55 -8.84 -2.61 -13.25
CA LEU A 55 -8.48 -2.09 -14.58
C LEU A 55 -7.03 -2.36 -15.00
N SER A 56 -6.24 -3.07 -14.18
CA SER A 56 -4.87 -3.42 -14.52
C SER A 56 -4.86 -4.50 -15.60
N ALA A 57 -3.92 -4.40 -16.55
CA ALA A 57 -3.67 -5.47 -17.51
C ALA A 57 -3.43 -6.80 -16.77
N ARG A 58 -3.85 -7.93 -17.37
CA ARG A 58 -3.66 -9.25 -16.76
C ARG A 58 -2.16 -9.46 -16.48
N PRO A 59 -1.76 -9.53 -15.22
CA PRO A 59 -0.35 -9.60 -14.87
C PRO A 59 0.19 -11.02 -15.07
N THR A 60 1.46 -11.13 -15.44
CA THR A 60 2.20 -12.40 -15.41
C THR A 60 2.69 -12.67 -13.99
N LEU A 61 1.88 -13.31 -13.17
CA LEU A 61 2.17 -13.54 -11.73
C LEU A 61 2.70 -14.95 -11.43
N GLY A 62 3.46 -15.56 -12.35
CA GLY A 62 4.19 -16.80 -12.05
C GLY A 62 3.32 -17.94 -11.48
N GLY A 63 2.18 -18.25 -12.11
CA GLY A 63 1.32 -19.38 -11.73
C GLY A 63 0.21 -19.08 -10.71
N LEU A 64 0.10 -17.85 -10.20
CA LEU A 64 -1.06 -17.44 -9.40
C LEU A 64 -2.34 -17.42 -10.24
N LYS A 65 -3.45 -17.83 -9.64
CA LYS A 65 -4.77 -17.87 -10.28
C LYS A 65 -5.65 -16.76 -9.73
N LYS A 66 -6.53 -16.22 -10.59
CA LYS A 66 -7.52 -15.23 -10.16
C LYS A 66 -8.51 -15.88 -9.19
N ILE A 67 -8.73 -15.26 -8.04
CA ILE A 67 -9.72 -15.68 -7.05
C ILE A 67 -10.98 -14.84 -7.25
N VAL A 68 -12.13 -15.51 -7.28
CA VAL A 68 -13.43 -14.85 -7.34
C VAL A 68 -13.80 -14.38 -5.93
N MET A 69 -14.16 -13.11 -5.80
CA MET A 69 -14.57 -12.51 -4.52
C MET A 69 -16.07 -12.23 -4.57
N ASP A 70 -16.78 -12.53 -3.47
CA ASP A 70 -18.25 -12.40 -3.39
C ASP A 70 -18.71 -10.95 -3.24
N ASP A 71 -17.87 -10.07 -2.69
CA ASP A 71 -18.17 -8.65 -2.52
C ASP A 71 -18.06 -7.94 -3.89
N SER A 72 -19.21 -7.52 -4.43
CA SER A 72 -19.30 -6.91 -5.76
C SER A 72 -18.61 -5.54 -5.84
N GLU A 73 -18.68 -4.75 -4.77
CA GLU A 73 -17.99 -3.46 -4.66
C GLU A 73 -16.47 -3.70 -4.72
N PHE A 74 -15.98 -4.66 -3.95
CA PHE A 74 -14.57 -5.04 -3.94
C PHE A 74 -14.10 -5.59 -5.28
N SER A 75 -14.85 -6.52 -5.88
CA SER A 75 -14.52 -7.12 -7.19
C SER A 75 -14.52 -6.09 -8.34
N SER A 76 -15.31 -5.02 -8.22
CA SER A 76 -15.27 -3.90 -9.17
C SER A 76 -14.00 -3.07 -9.04
N ALA A 77 -13.50 -2.89 -7.81
CA ALA A 77 -12.33 -2.08 -7.53
C ALA A 77 -11.02 -2.83 -7.71
N PHE A 78 -10.98 -4.13 -7.38
CA PHE A 78 -9.78 -4.93 -7.29
C PHE A 78 -9.93 -6.32 -7.93
N SER A 79 -8.83 -6.85 -8.45
CA SER A 79 -8.67 -8.25 -8.82
C SER A 79 -7.67 -8.93 -7.89
N VAL A 80 -8.03 -10.12 -7.40
CA VAL A 80 -7.23 -10.91 -6.44
C VAL A 80 -6.63 -12.11 -7.13
N TYR A 81 -5.36 -12.40 -6.85
CA TYR A 81 -4.62 -13.54 -7.39
C TYR A 81 -3.89 -14.27 -6.25
N SER A 82 -4.01 -15.59 -6.21
CA SER A 82 -3.29 -16.43 -5.25
C SER A 82 -3.17 -17.86 -5.76
N ALA A 83 -2.31 -18.66 -5.13
CA ALA A 83 -2.28 -20.11 -5.32
C ALA A 83 -3.28 -20.83 -4.39
N ASP A 84 -3.74 -20.17 -3.32
CA ASP A 84 -4.69 -20.72 -2.36
C ASP A 84 -5.79 -19.70 -2.04
N ALA A 85 -7.02 -20.02 -2.44
CA ALA A 85 -8.20 -19.18 -2.22
C ALA A 85 -8.49 -18.98 -0.72
N VAL A 86 -8.28 -20.01 0.10
CA VAL A 86 -8.58 -19.95 1.55
C VAL A 86 -7.63 -18.97 2.23
N SER A 87 -6.32 -19.06 1.95
CA SER A 87 -5.35 -18.08 2.44
C SER A 87 -5.65 -16.65 1.97
N ALA A 88 -6.07 -16.47 0.71
CA ALA A 88 -6.43 -15.16 0.18
C ALA A 88 -7.65 -14.56 0.91
N MET A 89 -8.71 -15.34 1.13
CA MET A 89 -9.91 -14.93 1.87
C MET A 89 -9.61 -14.63 3.34
N TYR A 90 -8.69 -15.38 3.95
CA TYR A 90 -8.25 -15.12 5.33
C TYR A 90 -7.51 -13.79 5.47
N ALA A 91 -6.65 -13.46 4.50
CA ALA A 91 -5.98 -12.17 4.41
C ALA A 91 -6.97 -11.03 4.14
N LEU A 92 -7.88 -11.25 3.18
CA LEU A 92 -8.93 -10.32 2.77
C LEU A 92 -10.24 -10.53 3.52
N ALA A 93 -10.15 -10.68 4.84
CA ALA A 93 -11.36 -10.74 5.67
C ALA A 93 -12.27 -9.52 5.39
N PRO A 94 -13.60 -9.63 5.47
CA PRO A 94 -14.54 -8.58 5.06
C PRO A 94 -14.22 -7.19 5.63
N ALA A 95 -13.83 -7.12 6.90
CA ALA A 95 -13.45 -5.87 7.55
C ALA A 95 -12.21 -5.22 6.91
N PHE A 96 -11.24 -6.00 6.44
CA PHE A 96 -10.07 -5.49 5.71
C PHE A 96 -10.46 -4.96 4.33
N MET A 97 -11.29 -5.70 3.58
CA MET A 97 -11.79 -5.27 2.27
C MET A 97 -12.49 -3.91 2.35
N ARG A 98 -13.37 -3.72 3.34
CA ARG A 98 -14.06 -2.45 3.58
C ARG A 98 -13.11 -1.31 3.93
N ARG A 99 -12.08 -1.57 4.73
CA ARG A 99 -11.04 -0.58 5.05
C ARG A 99 -10.22 -0.20 3.83
N LEU A 100 -9.85 -1.17 3.01
CA LEU A 100 -9.12 -0.93 1.76
C LEU A 100 -9.95 -0.13 0.76
N LEU A 101 -11.24 -0.42 0.60
CA LEU A 101 -12.16 0.35 -0.24
C LEU A 101 -12.28 1.82 0.22
N ARG A 102 -12.44 2.05 1.53
CA ARG A 102 -12.47 3.41 2.09
C ARG A 102 -11.15 4.15 1.87
N PHE A 103 -10.03 3.47 2.12
CA PHE A 103 -8.70 4.03 1.94
C PHE A 103 -8.45 4.42 0.48
N ARG A 104 -8.87 3.58 -0.47
CA ARG A 104 -8.79 3.86 -1.92
C ARG A 104 -9.38 5.21 -2.30
N SER A 105 -10.54 5.57 -1.76
CA SER A 105 -11.21 6.83 -2.08
C SER A 105 -10.40 8.08 -1.70
N GLY A 106 -9.46 7.97 -0.75
CA GLY A 106 -8.60 9.07 -0.30
C GLY A 106 -7.13 8.96 -0.71
N ALA A 107 -6.71 7.87 -1.36
CA ALA A 107 -5.30 7.58 -1.60
C ALA A 107 -4.65 8.37 -2.74
N GLY A 108 -5.42 9.13 -3.53
CA GLY A 108 -4.89 9.96 -4.61
C GLY A 108 -4.38 9.20 -5.84
N GLY A 109 -4.48 7.86 -5.85
CA GLY A 109 -4.05 7.05 -6.99
C GLY A 109 -4.36 5.55 -6.86
N PRO A 110 -4.09 4.75 -7.91
CA PRO A 110 -4.26 3.30 -7.87
C PRO A 110 -3.41 2.65 -6.78
N ILE A 111 -4.04 1.71 -6.05
CA ILE A 111 -3.41 0.95 -4.98
C ILE A 111 -3.22 -0.49 -5.44
N SER A 112 -2.02 -1.00 -5.31
CA SER A 112 -1.70 -2.43 -5.39
C SER A 112 -1.22 -2.91 -4.03
N LEU A 113 -1.53 -4.14 -3.65
CA LEU A 113 -0.99 -4.73 -2.44
C LEU A 113 -0.69 -6.21 -2.60
N SER A 114 0.15 -6.74 -1.72
CA SER A 114 0.37 -8.18 -1.60
C SER A 114 0.57 -8.60 -0.15
N PHE A 115 0.20 -9.84 0.14
CA PHE A 115 0.48 -10.51 1.39
C PHE A 115 1.43 -11.66 1.16
N SER A 116 2.39 -11.83 2.08
CA SER A 116 3.29 -12.99 2.12
C SER A 116 3.78 -13.23 3.54
N GLY A 117 3.51 -14.42 4.08
CA GLY A 117 3.87 -14.73 5.47
C GLY A 117 3.16 -13.79 6.46
N ARG A 118 3.93 -13.06 7.26
CA ARG A 118 3.41 -12.05 8.22
C ARG A 118 3.53 -10.63 7.70
N ASN A 119 3.61 -10.43 6.38
CA ASN A 119 3.90 -9.13 5.81
C ASN A 119 2.81 -8.71 4.83
N VAL A 120 2.53 -7.41 4.84
CA VAL A 120 1.77 -6.72 3.81
C VAL A 120 2.68 -5.71 3.11
N TYR A 121 2.60 -5.68 1.79
CA TYR A 121 3.27 -4.73 0.92
C TYR A 121 2.21 -3.95 0.18
N ILE A 122 2.37 -2.64 0.08
CA ILE A 122 1.41 -1.74 -0.55
C ILE A 122 2.18 -0.81 -1.47
N PHE A 123 1.70 -0.65 -2.68
CA PHE A 123 2.19 0.35 -3.62
C PHE A 123 1.05 1.29 -3.99
N ILE A 124 1.27 2.59 -3.86
CA ILE A 124 0.32 3.63 -4.23
C ILE A 124 0.95 4.48 -5.31
N ARG A 125 0.37 4.47 -6.51
CA ARG A 125 0.88 5.25 -7.63
C ARG A 125 0.42 6.70 -7.50
N THR A 126 1.27 7.56 -6.96
CA THR A 126 1.01 9.00 -6.78
C THR A 126 1.31 9.81 -8.04
N GLY A 127 2.25 9.36 -8.88
CA GLY A 127 2.65 10.06 -10.10
C GLY A 127 3.61 11.22 -9.89
N TYR A 128 4.11 11.44 -8.67
CA TYR A 128 5.11 12.45 -8.32
C TYR A 128 6.16 11.86 -7.39
N ASP A 129 7.33 12.52 -7.32
CA ASP A 129 8.41 12.17 -6.39
C ASP A 129 8.02 12.62 -4.98
N SER A 130 7.96 11.67 -4.06
CA SER A 130 7.54 11.91 -2.68
C SER A 130 8.73 12.19 -1.79
N PHE A 131 8.53 12.98 -0.72
CA PHE A 131 9.53 13.37 0.26
C PHE A 131 10.66 14.26 -0.25
N GLU A 132 10.53 14.83 -1.44
CA GLU A 132 11.52 15.72 -2.02
C GLU A 132 10.90 17.09 -2.33
N PRO A 133 11.55 18.20 -1.93
CA PRO A 133 11.16 19.51 -2.41
C PRO A 133 11.40 19.59 -3.91
N SER A 134 10.47 20.20 -4.65
CA SER A 134 10.72 20.51 -6.06
C SER A 134 11.88 21.50 -6.16
N VAL A 135 12.89 21.16 -6.96
CA VAL A 135 14.03 22.05 -7.25
C VAL A 135 13.65 23.20 -8.19
N ASP A 136 12.52 23.07 -8.88
CA ASP A 136 12.01 24.06 -9.84
C ASP A 136 11.12 25.14 -9.18
N ARG A 137 10.81 24.99 -7.88
CA ARG A 137 9.94 25.92 -7.15
C ARG A 137 10.71 26.63 -6.04
N SER A 138 10.48 27.95 -5.93
CA SER A 138 11.04 28.73 -4.83
C SER A 138 10.41 28.33 -3.49
N VAL A 139 11.27 28.13 -2.50
CA VAL A 139 10.90 27.86 -1.09
C VAL A 139 10.19 29.08 -0.44
N LEU A 140 10.27 30.27 -1.04
CA LEU A 140 9.55 31.44 -0.57
C LEU A 140 8.09 31.47 -1.05
N SER A 141 7.79 30.82 -2.18
CA SER A 141 6.45 30.76 -2.79
C SER A 141 5.72 29.45 -2.53
N PHE A 142 6.44 28.43 -2.06
CA PHE A 142 5.93 27.10 -1.77
C PHE A 142 6.46 26.71 -0.39
N ASP A 143 5.67 25.99 0.41
CA ASP A 143 6.09 25.50 1.73
C ASP A 143 6.40 23.99 1.67
N PRO A 144 7.64 23.59 1.33
CA PRO A 144 8.04 22.19 1.28
C PRO A 144 7.85 21.46 2.60
N ALA A 145 8.00 22.13 3.74
CA ALA A 145 7.88 21.50 5.04
C ALA A 145 6.43 21.05 5.29
N SER A 146 5.46 21.89 4.94
CA SER A 146 4.04 21.51 4.99
C SER A 146 3.72 20.36 4.04
N PHE A 147 4.27 20.36 2.82
CA PHE A 147 4.06 19.25 1.87
C PHE A 147 4.58 17.91 2.41
N ILE A 148 5.85 17.89 2.85
CA ILE A 148 6.47 16.69 3.43
C ILE A 148 5.70 16.23 4.68
N LYS A 149 5.23 17.17 5.51
CA LYS A 149 4.37 16.86 6.67
C LYS A 149 3.06 16.20 6.24
N HIS A 150 2.39 16.70 5.20
CA HIS A 150 1.16 16.10 4.69
C HIS A 150 1.40 14.68 4.15
N GLU A 151 2.51 14.45 3.46
CA GLU A 151 2.91 13.12 3.02
C GLU A 151 3.14 12.19 4.22
N LEU A 152 3.90 12.61 5.24
CA LEU A 152 4.10 11.84 6.48
C LEU A 152 2.78 11.48 7.18
N LEU A 153 1.86 12.45 7.29
CA LEU A 153 0.53 12.21 7.87
C LEU A 153 -0.30 11.24 7.03
N PHE A 154 -0.19 11.30 5.71
CA PHE A 154 -0.83 10.34 4.82
C PHE A 154 -0.33 8.92 5.09
N PHE A 155 0.97 8.68 5.28
CA PHE A 155 1.49 7.34 5.62
C PHE A 155 0.98 6.83 6.96
N LEU A 156 0.97 7.67 7.98
CA LEU A 156 0.40 7.31 9.28
C LEU A 156 -1.09 6.95 9.15
N SER A 157 -1.80 7.61 8.23
CA SER A 157 -3.19 7.29 7.90
C SER A 157 -3.35 5.91 7.26
N ILE A 158 -2.37 5.40 6.49
CA ILE A 158 -2.41 4.03 5.91
C ILE A 158 -2.44 3.00 7.03
N VAL A 159 -1.49 3.12 7.96
CA VAL A 159 -1.34 2.22 9.11
C VAL A 159 -2.63 2.21 9.94
N LYS A 160 -3.17 3.40 10.23
CA LYS A 160 -4.42 3.59 10.97
C LYS A 160 -5.64 3.04 10.22
N SER A 161 -5.82 3.47 8.97
CA SER A 161 -7.02 3.20 8.17
C SER A 161 -7.16 1.73 7.83
N LEU A 162 -6.05 1.04 7.55
CA LEU A 162 -6.06 -0.38 7.22
C LEU A 162 -6.06 -1.28 8.47
N LYS A 163 -5.89 -0.70 9.67
CA LYS A 163 -5.70 -1.42 10.93
C LYS A 163 -4.66 -2.52 10.77
N LEU A 164 -3.52 -2.18 10.15
CA LEU A 164 -2.41 -3.13 10.01
C LEU A 164 -1.85 -3.51 11.37
N ASN A 165 -2.10 -2.66 12.37
CA ASN A 165 -1.89 -2.95 13.77
C ASN A 165 -3.01 -2.31 14.62
N GLU A 166 -3.73 -3.12 15.40
CA GLU A 166 -4.86 -2.67 16.24
C GLU A 166 -4.41 -2.13 17.61
N ASN A 167 -3.13 -2.31 17.97
CA ASN A 167 -2.59 -1.87 19.27
C ASN A 167 -2.05 -0.42 19.25
N ILE A 168 -2.23 0.33 18.16
CA ILE A 168 -1.74 1.73 18.06
C ILE A 168 -2.75 2.72 18.69
N TRP A 169 -3.99 2.29 18.98
CA TRP A 169 -5.10 3.17 19.40
C TRP A 169 -5.87 2.62 20.59
N GLN A 170 -5.17 2.09 21.59
CA GLN A 170 -5.76 1.95 22.92
C GLN A 170 -5.50 3.28 23.63
N ASP A 171 -6.55 4.09 23.77
CA ASP A 171 -6.53 5.27 24.65
C ASP A 171 -6.41 4.83 26.12
#